data_AF-A0A960UVJ7-F1
#
_entry.id   AF-A0A960UVJ7-F1
#
_cell.length_a   1.000
_cell.length_b   1.000
_cell.length_c   1.000
_cell.angle_alpha   90.00
_cell.angle_beta   90.00
_cell.angle_gamma   90.00
#
_symmetry.space_group_name_H-M   'P 1'
#
loop_
_entity.id
_entity.type
_entity.pdbx_description
1 polymer ?
#
loop_
_entity_poly.entity_id
_entity_poly.type
_entity_poly.pdbx_seq_one_letter_code
_entity_poly.pdbx_strand_id
1 'polypeptide(L)'
;MKSIRILLAIDSIGALITGILILCLSSFMAPLYEWSYDHVLFVAAGHLTYGTYSGILAMGYFRKSWLPSIPVTVLIIANAVWAGQCFTNLWLLREDSSWLGLSHLAMEGVYLFVLAYLEARIIIPELNPSSASE
;
A
#
# COMPACT_ATOMS: atom_id res chain seq x y z
N MET A 1 6.05 20.00 1.48
CA MET A 1 4.60 20.15 1.17
C MET A 1 4.12 19.59 -0.19
N LYS A 2 4.57 20.07 -1.37
CA LYS A 2 4.07 19.55 -2.68
C LYS A 2 4.36 18.06 -2.89
N SER A 3 5.54 17.58 -2.48
CA SER A 3 5.94 16.18 -2.62
C SER A 3 5.05 15.21 -1.85
N ILE A 4 4.56 15.60 -0.66
CA ILE A 4 3.67 14.78 0.17
C ILE A 4 2.29 14.61 -0.50
N ARG A 5 1.78 15.67 -1.15
CA ARG A 5 0.51 15.61 -1.92
C ARG A 5 0.60 14.58 -3.03
N ILE A 6 1.70 14.67 -3.79
CA ILE A 6 1.93 13.81 -4.95
C ILE A 6 2.11 12.37 -4.48
N LEU A 7 2.86 12.14 -3.41
CA LEU A 7 3.08 10.80 -2.86
C LEU A 7 1.77 10.13 -2.45
N LEU A 8 0.96 10.77 -1.59
CA LEU A 8 -0.33 10.23 -1.14
C LEU A 8 -1.32 10.05 -2.30
N ALA A 9 -1.31 10.94 -3.29
CA ALA A 9 -2.18 10.82 -4.45
C ALA A 9 -1.78 9.65 -5.36
N ILE A 10 -0.49 9.50 -5.65
CA ILE A 10 0.03 8.39 -6.46
C ILE A 10 -0.24 7.07 -5.76
N ASP A 11 0.02 7.01 -4.45
CA ASP A 11 -0.23 5.84 -3.62
C ASP A 11 -1.72 5.45 -3.62
N SER A 12 -2.61 6.40 -3.32
CA SER A 12 -4.06 6.17 -3.36
C SER A 12 -4.55 5.70 -4.74
N ILE A 13 -4.16 6.39 -5.82
CA ILE A 13 -4.58 6.04 -7.18
C ILE A 13 -4.03 4.67 -7.57
N GLY A 14 -2.76 4.41 -7.26
CA GLY A 14 -2.10 3.13 -7.54
C GLY A 14 -2.81 1.97 -6.84
N ALA A 15 -3.11 2.10 -5.56
CA ALA A 15 -3.85 1.09 -4.79
C ALA A 15 -5.28 0.91 -5.31
N LEU A 16 -6.02 1.99 -5.60
CA LEU A 16 -7.38 1.88 -6.13
C LEU A 16 -7.42 1.21 -7.51
N ILE A 17 -6.54 1.62 -8.43
CA ILE A 17 -6.47 1.03 -9.77
C ILE A 17 -6.09 -0.45 -9.66
N THR A 18 -5.06 -0.78 -8.87
CA THR A 18 -4.62 -2.16 -8.66
C THR A 18 -5.75 -3.00 -8.06
N GLY A 19 -6.41 -2.52 -7.01
CA GLY A 19 -7.53 -3.20 -6.38
C GLY A 19 -8.71 -3.44 -7.33
N ILE A 20 -9.08 -2.44 -8.13
CA ILE A 20 -10.13 -2.59 -9.17
C ILE A 20 -9.71 -3.62 -10.22
N LEU A 21 -8.48 -3.55 -10.71
CA LEU A 21 -7.97 -4.47 -11.74
C LEU A 21 -7.93 -5.91 -11.23
N ILE A 22 -7.39 -6.14 -10.02
CA ILE A 22 -7.36 -7.48 -9.42
C ILE A 22 -8.78 -8.00 -9.19
N LEU A 23 -9.71 -7.16 -8.74
CA LEU A 23 -11.10 -7.56 -8.53
C LEU A 23 -11.78 -7.96 -9.86
N CYS A 24 -11.70 -7.10 -10.87
CA CYS A 24 -12.29 -7.32 -12.19
C CYS A 24 -11.67 -8.51 -12.92
N LEU A 25 -10.38 -8.76 -12.73
CA LEU A 25 -9.64 -9.86 -13.36
C LEU A 25 -9.45 -11.06 -12.42
N SER A 26 -10.18 -11.13 -11.31
CA SER A 26 -9.95 -12.13 -10.25
C SER A 26 -10.02 -13.57 -10.74
N SER A 27 -10.98 -13.89 -11.61
CA SER A 27 -11.14 -15.22 -12.23
C SER A 27 -10.02 -15.59 -13.20
N PHE A 28 -9.32 -14.60 -13.76
CA PHE A 28 -8.16 -14.78 -14.62
C PHE A 28 -6.85 -14.82 -13.81
N MET A 29 -6.74 -14.00 -12.76
CA MET A 29 -5.57 -13.91 -11.88
C MET A 29 -5.39 -15.16 -11.02
N ALA A 30 -6.48 -15.70 -10.45
CA ALA A 30 -6.41 -16.89 -9.60
C ALA A 30 -5.68 -18.08 -10.25
N PRO A 31 -6.05 -18.55 -11.45
CA PRO A 31 -5.31 -19.61 -12.12
C PRO A 31 -3.92 -19.18 -12.60
N LEU A 32 -3.72 -17.91 -12.97
CA LEU A 32 -2.41 -17.41 -13.42
C LEU A 32 -1.36 -17.41 -12.30
N TYR A 33 -1.78 -17.08 -11.08
CA TYR A 33 -0.92 -17.05 -9.89
C TYR A 33 -0.92 -18.34 -9.10
N GLU A 34 -1.78 -19.30 -9.46
CA GLU A 34 -2.06 -20.51 -8.70
C GLU A 34 -2.49 -20.18 -7.26
N TRP A 35 -3.22 -19.07 -7.11
CA TRP A 35 -3.80 -18.65 -5.83
C TRP A 35 -5.23 -19.11 -5.70
N SER A 36 -5.67 -19.33 -4.46
CA SER A 36 -7.09 -19.48 -4.19
C SER A 36 -7.83 -18.18 -4.58
N TYR A 37 -9.07 -18.33 -5.06
CA TYR A 37 -9.90 -17.19 -5.42
C TYR A 37 -10.10 -16.24 -4.24
N ASP A 38 -10.28 -16.80 -3.04
CA ASP A 38 -10.44 -16.03 -1.80
C ASP A 38 -9.20 -15.19 -1.48
N HIS A 39 -8.00 -15.71 -1.76
CA HIS A 39 -6.76 -14.95 -1.59
C HIS A 39 -6.68 -13.76 -2.55
N VAL A 40 -7.05 -13.96 -3.82
CA VAL A 40 -7.09 -12.88 -4.82
C VAL A 40 -8.09 -11.79 -4.41
N LEU A 41 -9.27 -12.18 -3.92
CA LEU A 41 -10.27 -11.24 -3.41
C LEU A 41 -9.78 -10.50 -2.16
N PHE A 42 -9.09 -11.18 -1.25
CA PHE A 42 -8.49 -10.57 -0.06
C PHE A 42 -7.46 -9.49 -0.45
N VAL A 43 -6.58 -9.79 -1.41
CA VAL A 43 -5.60 -8.82 -1.93
C VAL A 43 -6.31 -7.62 -2.57
N ALA A 44 -7.31 -7.86 -3.42
CA ALA A 44 -8.10 -6.79 -4.03
C ALA A 44 -8.79 -5.90 -2.98
N ALA A 45 -9.43 -6.51 -1.98
CA ALA A 45 -10.10 -5.79 -0.90
C ALA A 45 -9.13 -4.95 -0.06
N GLY A 46 -7.93 -5.47 0.18
CA GLY A 46 -6.85 -4.72 0.84
C GLY A 46 -6.47 -3.47 0.08
N HIS A 47 -6.17 -3.61 -1.22
CA HIS A 47 -5.85 -2.49 -2.11
C HIS A 47 -6.97 -1.44 -2.17
N LEU A 48 -8.22 -1.88 -2.29
CA LEU A 48 -9.38 -0.96 -2.33
C LEU A 48 -9.57 -0.22 -1.00
N THR A 49 -9.48 -0.93 0.14
CA THR A 49 -9.64 -0.36 1.47
C THR A 49 -8.54 0.66 1.75
N TYR A 50 -7.29 0.25 1.50
CA TYR A 50 -6.11 1.10 1.66
C TYR A 50 -6.18 2.32 0.73
N GLY A 51 -6.42 2.12 -0.56
CA GLY A 51 -6.47 3.19 -1.55
C GLY A 51 -7.58 4.21 -1.27
N THR A 52 -8.73 3.75 -0.75
CA THR A 52 -9.82 4.62 -0.27
C THR A 52 -9.39 5.45 0.93
N TYR A 53 -8.75 4.82 1.91
CA TYR A 53 -8.27 5.49 3.11
C TYR A 53 -7.19 6.54 2.80
N SER A 54 -6.17 6.17 2.01
CA SER A 54 -5.12 7.07 1.50
C SER A 54 -5.74 8.23 0.70
N GLY A 55 -6.75 7.95 -0.12
CA GLY A 55 -7.46 8.95 -0.91
C GLY A 55 -8.24 9.98 -0.07
N ILE A 56 -8.89 9.54 1.00
CA ILE A 56 -9.57 10.44 1.96
C ILE A 56 -8.55 11.40 2.59
N LEU A 57 -7.38 10.90 2.99
CA LEU A 57 -6.31 11.73 3.54
C LEU A 57 -5.73 12.70 2.51
N ALA A 58 -5.49 12.23 1.28
CA ALA A 58 -5.04 13.08 0.18
C ALA A 58 -6.03 14.23 -0.07
N MET A 59 -7.33 13.94 -0.18
CA MET A 59 -8.38 14.95 -0.33
C MET A 59 -8.44 15.94 0.84
N GLY A 60 -8.31 15.45 2.08
CA GLY A 60 -8.23 16.29 3.27
C GLY A 60 -7.07 17.28 3.20
N TYR A 61 -5.90 16.80 2.77
CA TYR A 61 -4.72 17.63 2.58
C TYR A 61 -4.86 18.63 1.43
N PHE A 62 -5.46 18.23 0.30
CA PHE A 62 -5.72 19.14 -0.82
C PHE A 62 -6.64 20.29 -0.43
N ARG A 63 -7.66 20.03 0.39
CA ARG A 63 -8.66 21.06 0.77
C ARG A 63 -8.20 21.98 1.89
N LYS A 64 -7.48 21.45 2.89
CA LYS A 64 -7.18 22.18 4.13
C LYS A 64 -5.69 22.41 4.38
N SER A 65 -4.81 21.88 3.51
CA SER A 65 -3.34 21.88 3.73
C SER A 65 -2.92 21.32 5.09
N TRP A 66 -3.78 20.51 5.71
CA TRP A 66 -3.58 19.94 7.04
C TRP A 66 -3.48 18.42 6.91
N LEU A 67 -2.43 17.85 7.49
CA LEU A 67 -2.18 16.42 7.54
C LEU A 67 -2.30 15.98 9.01
N PRO A 68 -3.33 15.22 9.40
CA PRO A 68 -3.43 14.75 10.76
C PRO A 68 -2.34 13.70 11.03
N SER A 69 -1.62 13.84 12.16
CA SER A 69 -0.47 12.98 12.47
C SER A 69 -0.86 11.51 12.61
N ILE A 70 -1.88 11.22 13.43
CA ILE A 70 -2.31 9.83 13.71
C ILE A 70 -2.74 9.08 12.43
N PRO A 71 -3.64 9.60 11.58
CA PRO A 71 -4.10 8.87 10.41
C PRO A 71 -2.98 8.54 9.40
N VAL A 72 -1.98 9.43 9.29
CA VAL A 72 -0.82 9.23 8.43
C VAL A 72 0.12 8.19 9.01
N THR A 73 0.36 8.21 10.33
CA THR A 73 1.13 7.16 10.99
C THR A 73 0.47 5.79 10.82
N VAL A 74 -0.87 5.72 10.91
CA VAL A 74 -1.62 4.49 10.62
C VAL A 74 -1.38 3.99 9.19
N LEU A 75 -1.33 4.90 8.22
CA LEU A 75 -1.06 4.55 6.81
C LEU A 75 0.35 3.97 6.62
N ILE A 76 1.36 4.58 7.22
CA ILE A 76 2.75 4.08 7.19
C ILE A 76 2.84 2.68 7.82
N ILE A 77 2.18 2.49 8.97
CA ILE A 77 2.13 1.18 9.64
C ILE A 77 1.41 0.17 8.76
N ALA A 78 0.30 0.54 8.12
CA ALA A 78 -0.43 -0.34 7.22
C ALA A 78 0.45 -0.81 6.05
N ASN A 79 1.25 0.08 5.43
CA ASN A 79 2.22 -0.27 4.40
C ASN A 79 3.28 -1.26 4.90
N ALA A 80 3.85 -1.02 6.09
CA ALA A 80 4.84 -1.91 6.69
C ALA A 80 4.25 -3.30 7.02
N VAL A 81 3.02 -3.34 7.56
CA VAL A 81 2.31 -4.59 7.86
C VAL A 81 1.98 -5.36 6.59
N TRP A 82 1.50 -4.68 5.55
CA TRP A 82 1.19 -5.31 4.27
C TRP A 82 2.45 -5.85 3.58
N ALA A 83 3.57 -5.12 3.65
CA ALA A 83 4.85 -5.64 3.20
C ALA A 83 5.24 -6.94 3.94
N GLY A 84 5.06 -6.97 5.27
CA GLY A 84 5.24 -8.17 6.08
C GLY A 84 4.31 -9.32 5.65
N GLN A 85 3.04 -9.02 5.35
CA GLN A 85 2.08 -10.00 4.82
C GLN A 85 2.54 -10.54 3.47
N CYS A 86 3.02 -9.70 2.55
CA CYS A 86 3.56 -10.10 1.26
C CYS A 86 4.74 -11.08 1.42
N PHE A 87 5.71 -10.77 2.29
CA PHE A 87 6.85 -11.66 2.53
C PHE A 87 6.45 -12.96 3.25
N THR A 88 5.45 -12.89 4.15
CA THR A 88 4.91 -14.08 4.80
C THR A 88 4.23 -14.99 3.78
N ASN A 89 3.38 -14.43 2.90
CA ASN A 89 2.73 -15.17 1.82
C ASN A 89 3.76 -15.71 0.82
N LEU A 90 4.81 -14.95 0.51
CA LEU A 90 5.91 -15.39 -0.36
C LEU A 90 6.57 -16.66 0.20
N TRP A 91 6.78 -16.72 1.53
CA TRP A 91 7.35 -17.90 2.18
C TRP A 91 6.36 -19.07 2.23
N LEU A 92 5.11 -18.81 2.61
CA LEU A 92 4.08 -19.85 2.78
C LEU A 92 3.65 -20.48 1.46
N LEU A 93 3.54 -19.68 0.39
CA LEU A 93 3.02 -20.12 -0.91
C LEU A 93 4.12 -20.49 -1.91
N ARG A 94 5.39 -20.53 -1.49
CA ARG A 94 6.55 -20.73 -2.40
C ARG A 94 6.50 -22.02 -3.23
N GLU A 95 5.78 -23.05 -2.77
CA GLU A 95 5.64 -24.35 -3.44
C GLU A 95 4.31 -24.48 -4.20
N ASP A 96 3.30 -23.66 -3.84
CA ASP A 96 1.92 -23.76 -4.33
C ASP A 96 1.54 -22.61 -5.28
N SER A 97 2.42 -21.62 -5.47
CA SER A 97 2.21 -20.48 -6.35
C SER A 97 3.08 -20.54 -7.58
N SER A 98 2.54 -20.00 -8.68
CA SER A 98 3.34 -19.79 -9.87
C SER A 98 4.44 -18.77 -9.62
N TRP A 99 5.52 -18.84 -10.41
CA TRP A 99 6.61 -17.86 -10.34
C TRP A 99 6.11 -16.41 -10.53
N LEU A 100 5.02 -16.21 -11.29
CA LEU A 100 4.38 -14.91 -11.48
C LEU A 100 3.73 -14.42 -10.17
N GLY A 101 2.99 -15.29 -9.47
CA GLY A 101 2.39 -14.96 -8.18
C GLY A 101 3.45 -14.62 -7.13
N LEU A 102 4.52 -15.42 -7.05
CA LEU A 102 5.64 -15.16 -6.15
C LEU A 102 6.37 -13.86 -6.50
N SER A 103 6.61 -13.60 -7.78
CA SER A 103 7.22 -12.34 -8.22
C SER A 103 6.35 -11.14 -7.88
N HIS A 104 5.03 -11.25 -8.05
CA HIS A 104 4.09 -10.21 -7.65
C HIS A 104 4.20 -9.92 -6.15
N LEU A 105 4.10 -10.93 -5.28
CA LEU A 105 4.23 -10.75 -3.82
C LEU A 105 5.57 -10.14 -3.42
N ALA A 106 6.67 -10.59 -4.04
CA ALA A 106 7.99 -10.05 -3.75
C ALA A 106 8.10 -8.57 -4.16
N MET A 107 7.63 -8.23 -5.36
CA MET A 107 7.64 -6.84 -5.86
C MET A 107 6.74 -5.94 -5.04
N GLU A 108 5.54 -6.40 -4.68
CA GLU A 108 4.60 -5.67 -3.84
C GLU A 108 5.16 -5.44 -2.43
N GLY A 109 5.73 -6.49 -1.82
CA GLY A 109 6.35 -6.38 -0.50
C GLY A 109 7.52 -5.40 -0.48
N VAL A 110 8.41 -5.44 -1.46
CA VAL A 110 9.52 -4.48 -1.60
C VAL A 110 8.99 -3.06 -1.83
N TYR A 111 8.01 -2.90 -2.72
CA TYR A 111 7.40 -1.61 -3.01
C TYR A 111 6.83 -0.96 -1.75
N LEU A 112 6.01 -1.70 -0.99
CA LEU A 112 5.35 -1.18 0.21
C LEU A 112 6.32 -0.94 1.36
N PHE A 113 7.35 -1.77 1.49
CA PHE A 113 8.41 -1.53 2.46
C PHE A 113 9.17 -0.23 2.16
N VAL A 114 9.53 -0.02 0.89
CA VAL A 114 10.19 1.23 0.44
C VAL A 114 9.26 2.41 0.63
N LEU A 115 7.97 2.28 0.30
CA LEU A 115 6.99 3.33 0.48
C LEU A 115 6.84 3.72 1.95
N ALA A 116 6.66 2.76 2.85
CA ALA A 116 6.59 2.99 4.30
C ALA A 116 7.84 3.73 4.82
N TYR A 117 9.03 3.32 4.35
CA TYR A 117 10.28 3.99 4.70
C TYR A 117 10.31 5.44 4.19
N LEU A 118 9.95 5.69 2.93
CA LEU A 118 9.92 7.04 2.36
C LEU A 118 8.91 7.94 3.07
N GLU A 119 7.71 7.43 3.35
CA GLU A 119 6.68 8.17 4.08
C GLU A 119 7.12 8.47 5.52
N ALA A 120 7.74 7.51 6.20
CA ALA A 120 8.31 7.74 7.53
C ALA A 120 9.39 8.82 7.51
N ARG A 121 10.27 8.81 6.50
CA ARG A 121 11.38 9.76 6.38
C ARG A 121 10.95 11.15 5.95
N ILE A 122 9.91 11.27 5.13
CA ILE A 122 9.47 12.55 4.56
C ILE A 122 8.34 13.17 5.39
N ILE A 123 7.40 12.38 5.87
CA ILE A 123 6.15 12.90 6.45
C ILE A 123 6.26 13.06 7.97
N ILE A 124 6.90 12.12 8.69
CA ILE A 124 7.01 12.22 10.17
C ILE A 124 7.72 13.50 10.63
N PRO A 125 8.84 13.96 10.02
CA PRO A 125 9.48 15.20 10.44
C PRO A 125 8.59 16.44 10.26
N GLU A 126 7.73 16.43 9.24
CA GLU A 126 6.79 17.53 8.95
C GLU A 126 5.60 17.55 9.92
N LEU A 127 5.31 16.42 10.58
CA LEU A 127 4.29 16.32 11.62
C LEU A 127 4.79 16.81 12.99
N ASN A 128 6.12 16.86 13.21
CA ASN A 128 6.77 17.34 14.43
C ASN A 128 7.88 18.36 14.10
N PRO A 129 7.53 19.63 13.79
CA PRO A 129 8.51 20.64 13.38
C PRO A 129 9.56 20.98 14.46
N SER A 130 9.37 20.56 15.71
CA SER A 130 10.32 20.78 16.82
C SER A 130 11.54 19.85 16.82
N SER A 131 11.55 18.76 16.03
CA SER A 131 12.68 17.81 15.97
C SER A 131 13.66 18.07 14.82
N ALA A 132 13.43 19.12 14.01
CA ALA A 132 14.28 19.47 12.87
C ALA A 132 15.32 20.56 13.18
N SER A 133 15.40 21.00 14.44
CA SER A 133 16.29 22.07 14.91
C SER A 133 17.35 21.62 15.94
N GLU A 134 17.60 20.32 16.05
CA GLU A 134 18.69 19.75 16.87
C GLU A 134 19.80 19.15 16.00
#